data_AF-A0A381FH04-F1
#
_entry.id   AF-A0A381FH04-F1
#
_cell.length_a   1.000
_cell.length_b   1.000
_cell.length_c   1.000
_cell.angle_alpha   90.00
_cell.angle_beta   90.00
_cell.angle_gamma   90.00
#
_symmetry.space_group_name_H-M   'P 1'
#
loop_
_entity.id
_entity.type
_entity.pdbx_description
1 polymer ?
#
loop_
_entity_poly.entity_id
_entity_poly.type
_entity_poly.pdbx_seq_one_letter_code
_entity_poly.pdbx_strand_id
1 'polypeptide(L)'
;MTVRKNADGHSSGLSFTHDQYDGDQIMQLLSEDYQKGNERFVGSSLTFNDRPKNESQRTKNFGQGTPRIMLGKSRGQRDGLFLFDAKGLPKAMFYVDKENKAKLDFYDDKGNITASFPEESSK
;
A
#
# COMPACT_ATOMS: atom_id res chain seq x y z
N MET A 1 -11.61 7.89 -11.56
CA MET A 1 -12.64 6.98 -11.03
C MET A 1 -12.82 5.84 -12.02
N THR A 2 -12.71 4.60 -11.57
CA THR A 2 -12.81 3.41 -12.42
C THR A 2 -13.87 2.49 -11.82
N VAL A 3 -14.77 1.95 -12.63
CA VAL A 3 -15.76 0.94 -12.20
C VAL A 3 -15.81 -0.14 -13.27
N ARG A 4 -15.72 -1.41 -12.87
CA ARG A 4 -15.89 -2.59 -13.74
C ARG A 4 -16.70 -3.64 -13.00
N LYS A 5 -17.57 -4.34 -13.72
CA LYS A 5 -18.39 -5.45 -13.20
C LYS A 5 -18.37 -6.58 -14.23
N ASN A 6 -18.20 -7.81 -13.76
CA ASN A 6 -18.28 -9.04 -14.56
C ASN A 6 -19.16 -10.06 -13.82
N ALA A 7 -19.44 -11.21 -14.44
CA ALA A 7 -20.27 -12.27 -13.86
C ALA A 7 -19.81 -12.71 -12.46
N ASP A 8 -18.49 -12.70 -12.20
CA ASP A 8 -17.89 -13.23 -10.98
C ASP A 8 -17.42 -12.16 -9.97
N GLY A 9 -17.77 -10.87 -10.18
CA GLY A 9 -17.42 -9.81 -9.24
C GLY A 9 -17.35 -8.39 -9.79
N HIS A 10 -16.79 -7.48 -8.98
CA HIS A 10 -16.68 -6.05 -9.29
C HIS A 10 -15.33 -5.47 -8.87
N SER A 11 -14.97 -4.37 -9.51
CA SER A 11 -13.88 -3.50 -9.08
C SER A 11 -14.33 -2.05 -9.19
N SER A 12 -14.21 -1.27 -8.14
CA SER A 12 -14.34 0.19 -8.20
C SER A 12 -13.15 0.86 -7.54
N GLY A 13 -12.77 2.03 -8.03
CA GLY A 13 -11.79 2.83 -7.33
C GLY A 13 -11.70 4.29 -7.74
N LEU A 14 -11.18 5.08 -6.81
CA LEU A 14 -10.89 6.50 -6.96
C LEU A 14 -9.39 6.70 -6.73
N SER A 15 -8.73 7.43 -7.64
CA SER A 15 -7.38 7.93 -7.42
C SER A 15 -7.39 9.42 -7.62
N PHE A 16 -6.88 10.14 -6.62
CA PHE A 16 -6.46 11.52 -6.77
C PHE A 16 -4.95 11.57 -6.65
N THR A 17 -4.27 12.11 -7.67
CA THR A 17 -2.81 12.20 -7.71
C THR A 17 -2.36 13.64 -7.79
N HIS A 18 -1.46 14.06 -6.91
CA HIS A 18 -0.73 15.31 -7.05
C HIS A 18 0.75 15.00 -7.30
N ASP A 19 1.35 15.69 -8.25
CA ASP A 19 2.72 15.52 -8.72
C ASP A 19 3.42 16.88 -8.57
N GLN A 20 4.47 16.94 -7.76
CA GLN A 20 5.32 18.13 -7.70
C GLN A 20 6.47 17.96 -8.70
N TYR A 21 6.51 18.81 -9.72
CA TYR A 21 7.66 19.16 -10.58
C TYR A 21 8.68 18.06 -10.95
N ASP A 22 8.88 17.84 -12.25
CA ASP A 22 9.85 16.89 -12.82
C ASP A 22 9.65 15.41 -12.45
N GLY A 23 8.51 15.08 -11.83
CA GLY A 23 7.99 13.71 -11.75
C GLY A 23 8.74 12.82 -10.78
N ASP A 24 9.16 13.33 -9.62
CA ASP A 24 9.89 12.57 -8.61
C ASP A 24 9.01 12.04 -7.48
N GLN A 25 7.94 12.74 -7.06
CA GLN A 25 7.04 12.29 -5.99
C GLN A 25 5.55 12.47 -6.31
N ILE A 26 4.79 11.37 -6.23
CA ILE A 26 3.33 11.39 -6.31
C ILE A 26 2.71 11.13 -4.95
N MET A 27 1.81 12.00 -4.52
CA MET A 27 0.81 11.66 -3.50
C MET A 27 -0.43 11.08 -4.18
N GLN A 28 -0.85 9.86 -3.81
CA GLN A 28 -2.08 9.24 -4.30
C GLN A 28 -3.03 8.89 -3.15
N LEU A 29 -4.26 9.40 -3.21
CA LEU A 29 -5.37 8.89 -2.40
C LEU A 29 -6.10 7.83 -3.20
N LEU A 30 -6.14 6.60 -2.70
CA LEU A 30 -6.76 5.44 -3.30
C LEU A 30 -7.96 5.00 -2.47
N SER A 31 -9.07 4.70 -3.13
CA SER A 31 -10.16 3.89 -2.58
C SER A 31 -10.41 2.75 -3.54
N GLU A 32 -10.46 1.52 -3.04
CA GLU A 32 -10.64 0.31 -3.81
C GLU A 32 -11.72 -0.57 -3.17
N ASP A 33 -12.63 -1.07 -3.99
CA ASP A 33 -13.59 -2.12 -3.64
C ASP A 33 -13.52 -3.17 -4.73
N TYR A 34 -12.94 -4.32 -4.40
CA TYR A 34 -12.72 -5.44 -5.30
C TYR A 34 -13.39 -6.69 -4.75
N GLN A 35 -14.15 -7.40 -5.58
CA GLN A 35 -14.71 -8.70 -5.24
C GLN A 35 -14.35 -9.71 -6.33
N LYS A 36 -13.94 -10.91 -5.90
CA LYS A 36 -13.74 -12.07 -6.75
C LYS A 36 -14.34 -13.31 -6.09
N GLY A 37 -15.41 -13.85 -6.67
CA GLY A 37 -16.18 -14.91 -6.03
C GLY A 37 -16.73 -14.45 -4.68
N ASN A 38 -16.41 -15.20 -3.62
CA ASN A 38 -16.87 -14.91 -2.24
C ASN A 38 -15.94 -13.96 -1.46
N GLU A 39 -14.76 -13.64 -2.00
CA GLU A 39 -13.82 -12.76 -1.32
C GLU A 39 -14.01 -11.31 -1.77
N ARG A 40 -14.19 -10.41 -0.80
CA ARG A 40 -14.26 -8.96 -1.02
C ARG A 40 -13.13 -8.26 -0.27
N PHE A 41 -12.48 -7.34 -0.95
CA PHE A 41 -11.44 -6.47 -0.45
C PHE A 41 -11.90 -5.03 -0.60
N VAL A 42 -12.04 -4.34 0.52
CA VAL A 42 -12.35 -2.91 0.55
C VAL A 42 -11.22 -2.23 1.29
N GLY A 43 -10.63 -1.19 0.70
CA GLY A 43 -9.52 -0.48 1.30
C GLY A 43 -9.45 0.95 0.79
N SER A 44 -9.02 1.84 1.67
CA SER A 44 -8.58 3.18 1.30
C SER A 44 -7.13 3.37 1.76
N SER A 45 -6.34 4.07 0.98
CA SER A 45 -4.96 4.38 1.34
C SER A 45 -4.52 5.74 0.80
N LEU A 46 -3.64 6.40 1.57
CA LEU A 46 -2.85 7.54 1.12
C LEU A 46 -1.42 7.02 0.90
N THR A 47 -0.91 7.16 -0.32
CA THR A 47 0.43 6.68 -0.69
C THR A 47 1.29 7.81 -1.20
N PHE A 48 2.57 7.77 -0.85
CA PHE A 48 3.63 8.61 -1.41
C PHE A 48 4.56 7.67 -2.17
N ASN A 49 4.70 7.91 -3.47
CA ASN A 49 5.45 7.04 -4.38
C ASN A 49 6.55 7.84 -5.08
N ASP A 50 7.71 7.23 -5.22
CA ASP A 50 8.73 7.73 -6.14
C ASP A 50 8.39 7.33 -7.57
N ARG A 51 8.62 8.24 -8.52
CA ARG A 51 8.46 7.97 -9.95
C ARG A 51 9.81 7.82 -10.65
N PRO A 52 9.96 6.83 -11.55
CA PRO A 52 11.12 6.79 -12.43
C PRO A 52 11.03 7.92 -13.48
N LYS A 53 12.14 8.64 -13.69
CA LYS A 53 12.23 9.81 -14.60
C LYS A 53 11.80 9.56 -16.05
N ASN A 54 11.68 8.30 -16.48
CA ASN A 54 11.41 7.90 -17.86
C ASN A 54 10.01 7.30 -18.09
N GLU A 55 9.10 7.38 -17.11
CA GLU A 55 7.73 6.88 -17.28
C GLU A 55 6.91 7.79 -18.21
N SER A 56 6.36 7.22 -19.29
CA SER A 56 5.53 7.98 -20.22
C SER A 56 4.23 8.46 -19.53
N GLN A 57 3.84 9.72 -19.74
CA GLN A 57 2.58 10.26 -19.18
C GLN A 57 1.32 9.52 -19.64
N ARG A 58 1.41 8.63 -20.65
CA ARG A 58 0.29 7.86 -21.21
C ARG A 58 -0.01 6.57 -20.44
N THR A 59 0.91 6.10 -19.59
CA THR A 59 0.75 4.90 -18.75
C THR A 59 0.38 5.28 -17.31
N LYS A 60 -0.54 6.22 -17.09
CA LYS A 60 -1.03 6.60 -15.75
C LYS A 60 -2.03 5.56 -15.19
N ASN A 61 -1.59 4.33 -14.93
CA ASN A 61 -2.42 3.34 -14.22
C ASN A 61 -2.16 3.40 -12.71
N PHE A 62 -3.21 3.11 -11.95
CA PHE A 62 -3.19 2.89 -10.50
C PHE A 62 -2.08 1.87 -10.15
N GLY A 63 -1.14 2.25 -9.27
CA GLY A 63 -0.06 1.36 -8.81
C GLY A 63 1.26 1.42 -9.58
N GLN A 64 1.51 2.43 -10.42
CA GLN A 64 2.85 2.69 -10.99
C GLN A 64 3.62 3.71 -10.16
N GLY A 65 4.87 3.38 -9.84
CA GLY A 65 5.74 4.06 -8.89
C GLY A 65 6.23 3.13 -7.78
N THR A 66 7.38 3.43 -7.18
CA THR A 66 7.85 2.67 -6.02
C THR A 66 7.28 3.31 -4.75
N PRO A 67 6.43 2.61 -3.98
CA PRO A 67 5.89 3.17 -2.75
C PRO A 67 7.02 3.48 -1.78
N ARG A 68 6.91 4.59 -1.06
CA ARG A 68 7.81 5.01 0.02
C ARG A 68 7.08 5.04 1.35
N ILE A 69 5.87 5.60 1.35
CA ILE A 69 5.01 5.69 2.51
C ILE A 69 3.60 5.30 2.09
N MET A 70 2.95 4.44 2.87
CA MET A 70 1.52 4.14 2.72
C MET A 70 0.84 4.24 4.07
N LEU A 71 -0.27 4.97 4.13
CA LEU A 71 -1.21 4.97 5.25
C LEU A 71 -2.52 4.36 4.77
N GLY A 72 -2.95 3.24 5.34
CA GLY A 72 -4.22 2.62 4.98
C GLY A 72 -4.21 1.11 5.10
N LYS A 73 -5.11 0.45 4.37
CA LYS A 73 -5.23 -1.01 4.38
C LYS A 73 -4.26 -1.66 3.40
N SER A 74 -3.38 -2.52 3.90
CA SER A 74 -2.55 -3.38 3.07
C SER A 74 -3.34 -4.58 2.53
N ARG A 75 -2.82 -5.24 1.48
CA ARG A 75 -3.41 -6.48 0.92
C ARG A 75 -3.56 -7.62 1.95
N GLY A 76 -2.73 -7.63 2.99
CA GLY A 76 -2.84 -8.56 4.11
C GLY A 76 -3.96 -8.24 5.10
N GLN A 77 -4.81 -7.26 4.78
CA GLN A 77 -5.86 -6.68 5.61
C GLN A 77 -5.38 -5.94 6.88
N ARG A 78 -4.09 -5.61 6.94
CA ARG A 78 -3.51 -4.83 8.04
C ARG A 78 -3.73 -3.35 7.77
N ASP A 79 -4.33 -2.64 8.72
CA ASP A 79 -4.46 -1.19 8.68
C ASP A 79 -3.24 -0.58 9.37
N GLY A 80 -2.56 0.38 8.72
CA GLY A 80 -1.35 0.94 9.29
C GLY A 80 -0.61 1.95 8.43
N LEU A 81 0.55 2.36 8.97
CA LEU A 81 1.58 3.14 8.30
C LEU A 81 2.73 2.20 7.90
N PHE A 82 3.06 2.19 6.62
CA PHE A 82 4.06 1.32 6.02
C PHE A 82 5.15 2.16 5.36
N LEU A 83 6.41 1.88 5.69
CA LEU A 83 7.58 2.52 5.14
C LEU A 83 8.35 1.52 4.27
N PHE A 84 8.77 1.98 3.10
CA PHE A 84 9.43 1.14 2.09
C PHE A 84 10.76 1.76 1.65
N ASP A 85 11.71 0.92 1.27
CA ASP A 85 13.00 1.32 0.72
C ASP A 85 12.90 1.77 -0.74
N ALA A 86 14.07 2.09 -1.32
CA ALA A 86 14.22 2.53 -2.71
C ALA A 86 13.63 1.55 -3.76
N LYS A 87 13.55 0.26 -3.44
CA LYS A 87 13.06 -0.83 -4.29
C LYS A 87 11.61 -1.23 -3.99
N GLY A 88 11.00 -0.62 -2.98
CA GLY A 88 9.63 -0.92 -2.53
C GLY A 88 9.56 -2.07 -1.53
N LEU A 89 10.69 -2.49 -0.95
CA LEU A 89 10.73 -3.48 0.12
C LEU A 89 10.41 -2.82 1.46
N PRO A 90 9.65 -3.49 2.35
CA PRO A 90 9.35 -2.92 3.65
C PRO A 90 10.60 -2.62 4.47
N LYS A 91 10.59 -1.49 5.19
CA LYS A 91 11.62 -1.12 6.19
C LYS A 91 11.05 -1.00 7.59
N ALA A 92 9.81 -0.52 7.72
CA ALA A 92 9.09 -0.52 8.97
C ALA A 92 7.57 -0.51 8.74
N MET A 93 6.82 -1.09 9.67
CA MET A 93 5.36 -1.12 9.64
C MET A 93 4.81 -0.84 11.02
N PHE A 94 3.97 0.18 11.17
CA PHE A 94 3.14 0.40 12.36
C PHE A 94 1.69 0.10 12.00
N TYR A 95 1.16 -1.01 12.50
CA TYR A 95 -0.09 -1.57 12.00
C TYR A 95 -0.87 -2.34 13.06
N VAL A 96 -2.14 -2.65 12.76
CA VAL A 96 -2.94 -3.62 13.50
C VAL A 96 -2.97 -4.93 12.72
N ASP A 97 -2.60 -6.03 13.38
CA ASP A 97 -2.57 -7.35 12.78
C ASP A 97 -3.97 -7.99 12.68
N LYS A 98 -4.04 -9.22 12.15
CA LYS A 98 -5.31 -9.94 11.97
C LYS A 98 -5.96 -10.37 13.29
N GLU A 99 -5.21 -10.40 14.38
CA GLU A 99 -5.69 -10.70 15.73
C GLU A 99 -6.08 -9.42 16.49
N ASN A 100 -6.14 -8.29 15.78
CA ASN A 100 -6.45 -6.98 16.32
C ASN A 100 -5.43 -6.48 17.36
N LYS A 101 -4.16 -6.88 17.22
CA LYS A 101 -3.05 -6.41 18.07
C LYS A 101 -2.24 -5.35 17.33
N ALA A 102 -1.90 -4.27 18.03
CA ALA A 102 -0.98 -3.26 17.51
C ALA A 102 0.44 -3.83 17.44
N LYS A 103 1.10 -3.60 16.31
CA LYS A 103 2.45 -4.08 16.01
C LYS A 103 3.29 -2.95 15.40
N LEU A 104 4.57 -2.94 15.73
CA LEU A 104 5.61 -2.15 15.08
C LEU A 104 6.78 -3.06 14.72
N ASP A 105 6.92 -3.37 13.44
CA ASP A 105 7.96 -4.25 12.92
C ASP A 105 8.97 -3.47 12.10
N PHE A 106 10.26 -3.80 12.23
CA PHE A 106 11.36 -3.26 11.44
C PHE A 106 12.03 -4.36 10.63
N TYR A 107 12.47 -4.03 9.40
CA TYR A 107 12.95 -5.03 8.45
C TYR A 107 14.37 -4.71 7.93
N ASP A 108 15.18 -5.76 7.79
CA ASP A 108 16.46 -5.70 7.07
C ASP A 108 16.25 -5.62 5.54
N ASP A 109 17.33 -5.50 4.79
CA ASP A 109 17.28 -5.38 3.33
C ASP A 109 16.91 -6.69 2.61
N LYS A 110 16.79 -7.80 3.34
CA LYS A 110 16.30 -9.10 2.87
C LYS A 110 14.83 -9.31 3.23
N GLY A 111 14.21 -8.40 3.97
CA GLY A 111 12.83 -8.49 4.44
C GLY A 111 12.65 -9.31 5.73
N ASN A 112 13.72 -9.62 6.46
CA ASN A 112 13.62 -10.26 7.77
C ASN A 112 13.31 -9.23 8.85
N ILE A 113 12.51 -9.61 9.84
CA ILE A 113 12.24 -8.77 11.01
C ILE A 113 13.52 -8.65 11.84
N THR A 114 13.93 -7.42 12.13
CA THR A 114 15.09 -7.09 12.98
C THR A 114 14.67 -6.63 14.38
N ALA A 115 13.46 -6.07 14.51
CA ALA A 115 12.84 -5.71 15.78
C ALA A 115 11.31 -5.72 15.60
N SER A 116 10.60 -6.07 16.68
CA SER A 116 9.14 -6.11 16.73
C SER A 116 8.67 -5.60 18.08
N PHE A 117 7.63 -4.77 18.09
CA PHE A 117 6.98 -4.28 19.30
C PHE A 117 5.46 -4.48 19.23
N PRO A 118 4.79 -4.83 20.34
CA PRO A 118 5.40 -5.33 21.57
C PRO A 118 6.17 -6.63 21.30
N GLU A 119 7.21 -6.88 22.09
CA GLU A 119 7.93 -8.16 22.06
C GLU A 119 6.93 -9.29 22.36
N GLU A 120 7.05 -10.41 21.66
CA GLU A 120 6.25 -11.57 22.02
C GLU A 120 6.73 -12.05 23.39
N SER A 121 5.89 -11.89 24.41
CA SER A 121 6.17 -12.46 25.72
C SER A 121 6.36 -13.96 25.55
N SER A 122 7.59 -14.47 25.73
CA SER A 122 7.80 -15.90 25.90
C SER A 122 7.10 -16.28 27.21
N LYS A 123 5.86 -16.75 27.13
CA LYS A 123 5.18 -17.37 28.26
C LYS A 123 5.69 -18.79 28.45
#